data_AF-A0A2L2Y6T6-F1
#
_entry.id   AF-A0A2L2Y6T6-F1
#
_cell.length_a   1.000
_cell.length_b   1.000
_cell.length_c   1.000
_cell.angle_alpha   90.00
_cell.angle_beta   90.00
_cell.angle_gamma   90.00
#
_symmetry.space_group_name_H-M   'P 1'
#
loop_
_entity.id
_entity.type
_entity.pdbx_description
1 polymer ?
#
loop_
_entity_poly.entity_id
_entity_poly.type
_entity_poly.pdbx_seq_one_letter_code
_entity_poly.pdbx_strand_id
1 'polypeptide(L)'
;ERLALEHSQRVAEAGACDEPKLHVIHVSDHYPGRYFLPHCTVLHRCGKHAGCCGTDRLRCVAKTKEKVTLHFYSVRIGEHGAPTERQIEKLTFYNHTKCACAPAHHAMKHDL
;
A
#
# COMPACT_ATOMS: atom_id res chain seq x y z
N GLU A 1 -6.99 -8.94 34.83
CA GLU A 1 -7.74 -7.79 34.30
C GLU A 1 -6.85 -6.59 33.97
N ARG A 2 -6.07 -6.02 34.90
CA ARG A 2 -5.18 -4.86 34.64
C ARG A 2 -4.34 -4.95 33.35
N LEU A 3 -3.58 -6.03 33.16
CA LEU A 3 -2.74 -6.22 31.97
C LEU A 3 -3.54 -6.24 30.66
N ALA A 4 -4.77 -6.74 30.69
CA ALA A 4 -5.65 -6.77 29.52
C ALA A 4 -6.17 -5.36 29.19
N LEU A 5 -6.46 -4.55 30.21
CA LEU A 5 -6.85 -3.15 30.04
C LEU A 5 -5.68 -2.31 29.49
N GLU A 6 -4.49 -2.44 30.05
CA GLU A 6 -3.27 -1.76 29.58
C GLU A 6 -2.98 -2.14 28.12
N HIS A 7 -3.09 -3.42 27.77
CA HIS A 7 -2.92 -3.87 26.40
C HIS A 7 -3.99 -3.26 25.46
N SER A 8 -5.25 -3.25 25.89
CA SER A 8 -6.35 -2.66 25.12
C SER A 8 -6.14 -1.16 24.87
N GLN A 9 -5.68 -0.41 25.88
CA GLN A 9 -5.35 1.02 25.76
C GLN A 9 -4.23 1.23 24.75
N ARG A 10 -3.13 0.47 24.86
CA ARG A 10 -2.01 0.55 23.91
C ARG A 10 -2.46 0.27 22.47
N VAL A 11 -3.34 -0.70 22.26
CA VAL A 11 -3.89 -1.00 20.92
C VAL A 11 -4.79 0.12 20.42
N ALA A 12 -5.62 0.71 21.28
CA ALA A 12 -6.47 1.83 20.92
C ALA A 12 -5.66 3.08 20.53
N GLU A 13 -4.54 3.33 21.22
CA GLU A 13 -3.67 4.49 20.97
C GLU A 13 -2.80 4.31 19.72
N ALA A 14 -2.15 3.15 19.55
CA ALA A 14 -1.15 2.94 18.51
C ALA A 14 -1.66 2.16 17.28
N GLY A 15 -2.76 1.42 17.44
CA GLY A 15 -3.28 0.49 16.45
C GLY A 15 -4.59 0.93 15.79
N ALA A 16 -5.06 2.16 16.02
CA ALA A 16 -6.30 2.65 15.43
C ALA A 16 -6.20 2.73 13.89
N CYS A 17 -7.23 2.23 13.20
CA CYS A 17 -7.35 2.39 11.75
C CYS A 17 -7.75 3.83 11.38
N ASP A 18 -6.76 4.71 11.33
CA ASP A 18 -6.98 6.14 11.10
C ASP A 18 -5.93 6.74 10.15
N GLU A 19 -4.64 6.53 10.45
CA GLU A 19 -3.54 7.01 9.61
C GLU A 19 -2.91 5.89 8.78
N PRO A 20 -2.68 6.12 7.48
CA PRO A 20 -1.98 5.16 6.64
C PRO A 20 -0.50 5.06 7.03
N LYS A 21 0.12 3.90 6.81
CA LYS A 21 1.52 3.63 7.13
C LYS A 21 2.35 3.44 5.86
N LEU A 22 3.64 3.69 5.94
CA LEU A 22 4.56 3.48 4.82
C LEU A 22 4.66 2.00 4.48
N HIS A 23 4.32 1.65 3.25
CA HIS A 23 4.40 0.30 2.73
C HIS A 23 5.29 0.28 1.49
N VAL A 24 6.10 -0.77 1.37
CA VAL A 24 6.83 -1.08 0.14
C VAL A 24 5.86 -1.74 -0.83
N ILE A 25 5.72 -1.15 -2.01
CA ILE A 25 4.81 -1.59 -3.07
C ILE A 25 5.64 -2.08 -4.24
N HIS A 26 5.44 -3.33 -4.63
CA HIS A 26 6.07 -3.89 -5.82
C HIS A 26 5.44 -3.27 -7.06
N VAL A 27 6.25 -2.67 -7.92
CA VAL A 27 5.76 -2.02 -9.15
C VAL A 27 5.09 -3.05 -10.07
N SER A 28 5.62 -4.28 -10.10
CA SER A 28 5.10 -5.40 -10.89
C SER A 28 3.65 -5.78 -10.58
N ASP A 29 3.17 -5.53 -9.36
CA ASP A 29 1.81 -5.87 -8.95
C ASP A 29 0.77 -4.93 -9.61
N HIS A 30 1.21 -3.73 -9.98
CA HIS A 30 0.39 -2.73 -10.66
C HIS A 30 0.68 -2.62 -12.16
N TYR A 31 1.93 -2.90 -12.55
CA TYR A 31 2.42 -2.79 -13.93
C TYR A 31 3.16 -4.08 -14.33
N PRO A 32 2.42 -5.19 -14.56
CA PRO A 32 3.02 -6.49 -14.85
C PRO A 32 3.71 -6.53 -16.22
N GLY A 33 4.67 -7.43 -16.38
CA GLY A 33 5.33 -7.72 -17.66
C GLY A 33 6.44 -6.73 -18.07
N ARG A 34 6.83 -5.81 -17.18
CA ARG A 34 7.95 -4.88 -17.39
C ARG A 34 8.87 -4.89 -16.19
N TYR A 35 10.15 -4.64 -16.43
CA TYR A 35 11.13 -4.46 -15.37
C TYR A 35 11.35 -2.97 -15.13
N PHE A 36 11.13 -2.54 -13.88
CA PHE A 36 11.31 -1.15 -13.48
C PHE A 36 12.42 -1.02 -12.44
N LEU A 37 13.15 0.09 -12.51
CA LEU A 37 14.13 0.51 -11.52
C LEU A 37 13.71 1.87 -10.92
N PRO A 38 13.54 1.95 -9.58
CA PRO A 38 13.57 0.83 -8.62
C PRO A 38 12.42 -0.17 -8.84
N HIS A 39 12.60 -1.42 -8.39
CA HIS A 39 11.57 -2.48 -8.51
C HIS A 39 10.34 -2.24 -7.62
N CYS A 40 10.51 -1.41 -6.59
CA CYS A 40 9.49 -1.07 -5.62
C CYS A 40 9.42 0.44 -5.43
N THR A 41 8.30 0.90 -4.89
CA THR A 41 8.12 2.25 -4.38
C THR A 41 7.61 2.23 -2.96
N VAL A 42 7.67 3.37 -2.27
CA VAL A 42 7.16 3.51 -0.91
C VAL A 42 5.99 4.49 -0.94
N LEU A 43 4.83 4.04 -0.46
CA LEU A 43 3.60 4.84 -0.42
C LEU A 43 2.90 4.65 0.92
N HIS A 44 2.10 5.63 1.32
CA HIS A 44 1.20 5.49 2.45
C HIS A 44 0.03 4.59 2.05
N ARG A 45 -0.17 3.50 2.79
CA ARG A 45 -1.26 2.56 2.57
C ARG A 45 -2.01 2.25 3.87
N CYS A 46 -3.29 1.98 3.70
CA CYS A 46 -4.15 1.39 4.72
C CYS A 46 -4.10 -0.13 4.56
N GLY A 47 -4.44 -0.87 5.60
CA GLY A 47 -4.47 -2.32 5.58
C GLY A 47 -4.23 -2.92 6.95
N LYS A 48 -4.02 -4.24 6.99
CA LYS A 48 -3.80 -5.01 8.23
C LYS A 48 -2.62 -4.51 9.08
N HIS A 49 -1.64 -3.83 8.46
CA HIS A 49 -0.47 -3.28 9.14
C HIS A 49 -0.63 -1.80 9.51
N ALA A 50 -1.65 -1.12 8.99
CA ALA A 50 -1.91 0.28 9.27
C ALA A 50 -2.82 0.48 10.50
N GLY A 51 -3.74 -0.46 10.73
CA GLY A 51 -4.59 -0.43 11.92
C GLY A 51 -5.47 -1.67 12.06
N CYS A 52 -6.02 -1.83 13.26
CA CYS A 52 -6.93 -2.88 13.66
C CYS A 52 -8.36 -2.34 13.77
N CYS A 53 -9.33 -3.18 13.44
CA CYS A 53 -10.75 -2.89 13.59
C CYS A 53 -11.36 -3.75 14.69
N GLY A 54 -12.47 -3.30 15.29
CA GLY A 54 -13.07 -3.99 16.44
C GLY A 54 -13.63 -5.39 16.16
N THR A 55 -13.72 -5.83 14.89
CA THR A 55 -14.15 -7.18 14.52
C THR A 55 -13.50 -7.63 13.21
N ASP A 56 -13.39 -8.95 13.00
CA ASP A 56 -12.85 -9.55 11.76
C ASP A 56 -13.70 -9.32 10.50
N ARG A 57 -14.95 -8.86 10.67
CA ARG A 57 -15.85 -8.50 9.56
C ARG A 57 -15.48 -7.16 8.92
N LEU A 58 -14.68 -6.37 9.62
CA LEU A 58 -14.20 -5.06 9.19
C LEU A 58 -12.73 -5.16 8.80
N ARG A 59 -12.35 -4.37 7.80
CA ARG A 59 -10.95 -4.23 7.38
C ARG A 59 -10.58 -2.76 7.39
N CYS A 60 -9.31 -2.49 7.71
CA CYS A 60 -8.76 -1.16 7.61
C CYS A 60 -8.48 -0.84 6.14
N VAL A 61 -9.21 0.13 5.57
CA VAL A 61 -9.16 0.48 4.14
C VAL A 61 -8.97 1.98 3.96
N ALA A 62 -8.64 2.41 2.73
CA ALA A 62 -8.57 3.83 2.40
C ALA A 62 -9.96 4.48 2.50
N LYS A 63 -10.07 5.52 3.33
CA LYS A 63 -11.20 6.46 3.33
C LYS A 63 -10.99 7.53 2.26
N THR A 64 -9.78 8.06 2.15
CA THR A 64 -9.38 9.03 1.12
C THR A 64 -8.02 8.68 0.54
N LYS A 65 -7.82 9.00 -0.74
CA LYS A 65 -6.58 8.76 -1.47
C LYS A 65 -6.36 9.83 -2.54
N GLU A 66 -5.12 9.99 -2.94
CA GLU A 66 -4.69 10.91 -4.00
C GLU A 66 -3.87 10.16 -5.05
N LYS A 67 -3.88 10.64 -6.29
CA LYS A 67 -3.01 10.10 -7.34
C LYS A 67 -1.64 10.73 -7.22
N VAL A 68 -0.60 9.90 -7.23
CA VAL A 68 0.80 10.34 -7.27
C VAL A 68 1.47 9.80 -8.53
N THR A 69 2.16 10.66 -9.25
CA THR A 69 2.94 10.27 -10.42
C THR A 69 4.41 10.19 -10.04
N LEU A 70 5.01 9.02 -10.25
CA LEU A 70 6.39 8.71 -9.92
C LEU A 70 7.14 8.32 -11.19
N HIS A 71 8.45 8.54 -11.19
CA HIS A 71 9.30 8.33 -12.36
C HIS A 71 10.16 7.09 -12.14
N PHE A 72 10.15 6.18 -13.11
CA PHE A 72 10.91 4.94 -13.08
C PHE A 72 11.73 4.81 -14.35
N TYR A 73 12.86 4.12 -14.27
CA TYR A 73 13.50 3.58 -15.46
C TYR A 73 12.81 2.27 -15.81
N SER A 74 12.19 2.16 -16.99
CA SER A 74 11.83 0.87 -17.56
C SER A 74 13.04 0.30 -18.28
N VAL A 75 13.27 -1.00 -18.09
CA VAL A 75 14.38 -1.74 -18.69
C VAL A 75 13.79 -2.78 -19.63
N ARG A 76 14.21 -2.72 -20.90
CA ARG A 76 14.00 -3.84 -21.82
C ARG A 76 15.08 -4.89 -21.60
N ILE A 77 14.66 -6.14 -21.45
CA ILE A 77 15.56 -7.29 -21.37
C ILE A 77 15.70 -7.83 -22.79
N GLY A 78 16.92 -7.80 -23.33
CA GLY A 78 17.23 -8.37 -24.65
C GLY A 78 17.29 -9.91 -24.63
N GLU A 79 17.52 -10.51 -25.80
CA GLU A 79 17.49 -11.98 -26.03
C GLU A 79 18.45 -12.79 -25.13
N HIS A 80 19.44 -12.16 -24.51
CA HIS A 80 20.42 -12.81 -23.60
C HIS A 80 20.24 -12.42 -22.13
N GLY A 81 19.10 -11.84 -21.74
CA GLY A 81 18.88 -11.41 -20.36
C GLY A 81 19.58 -10.10 -19.99
N ALA A 82 20.34 -9.50 -20.91
CA ALA A 82 21.04 -8.24 -20.69
C ALA A 82 20.08 -7.03 -20.82
N PRO A 83 20.16 -6.04 -19.92
CA PRO A 83 19.51 -4.74 -20.07
C PRO A 83 19.98 -4.06 -21.37
N THR A 84 19.08 -3.85 -22.33
CA THR A 84 19.45 -3.27 -23.64
C THR A 84 19.09 -1.79 -23.76
N GLU A 85 18.04 -1.33 -23.08
CA GLU A 85 17.58 0.05 -23.16
C GLU A 85 16.92 0.49 -21.84
N ARG A 86 17.19 1.73 -21.43
CA ARG A 86 16.56 2.38 -20.27
C ARG A 86 15.75 3.59 -20.72
N GLN A 87 14.45 3.60 -20.46
CA GLN A 87 13.58 4.74 -20.70
C GLN A 87 12.98 5.24 -19.40
N ILE A 88 12.81 6.56 -19.24
CA ILE A 88 12.04 7.11 -18.12
C ILE A 88 10.54 7.00 -18.44
N GLU A 89 9.82 6.29 -17.58
CA GLU A 89 8.36 6.16 -17.61
C GLU A 89 7.73 6.82 -16.39
N LYS A 90 6.56 7.43 -16.60
CA LYS A 90 5.74 8.01 -15.54
C LYS A 90 4.67 7.00 -15.14
N LEU A 91 4.77 6.48 -13.93
CA LEU A 91 3.80 5.53 -13.37
C LEU A 91 2.92 6.26 -12.36
N THR A 92 1.63 5.94 -12.34
CA THR A 92 0.65 6.57 -11.45
C THR A 92 0.17 5.58 -10.41
N PHE A 93 0.28 5.95 -9.14
CA PHE A 93 -0.19 5.16 -8.02
C PHE A 93 -1.20 5.96 -7.20
N TYR A 94 -1.83 5.29 -6.24
CA TYR A 94 -2.61 5.95 -5.21
C TYR A 94 -1.83 6.03 -3.89
N ASN A 95 -1.70 7.22 -3.33
CA ASN A 95 -1.23 7.41 -1.96
C ASN A 95 -2.46 7.56 -1.07
N HIS A 96 -2.59 6.72 -0.04
CA HIS A 96 -3.72 6.83 0.90
C HIS A 96 -3.45 8.01 1.83
N THR A 97 -4.49 8.78 2.16
CA THR A 97 -4.37 9.98 3.02
C THR A 97 -5.18 9.85 4.31
N LYS A 98 -6.16 8.95 4.36
CA LYS A 98 -6.92 8.61 5.56
C LYS A 98 -7.42 7.18 5.50
N CYS A 99 -7.47 6.49 6.64
CA CYS A 99 -8.02 5.15 6.76
C CYS A 99 -9.36 5.15 7.50
N ALA A 100 -10.13 4.08 7.32
CA ALA A 100 -11.31 3.78 8.12
C ALA A 100 -11.59 2.27 8.14
N CYS A 101 -12.28 1.81 9.17
CA CYS A 101 -12.83 0.47 9.20
C CYS A 101 -14.07 0.38 8.31
N ALA A 102 -14.03 -0.49 7.30
CA ALA A 102 -15.16 -0.75 6.41
C ALA A 102 -15.42 -2.26 6.28
N PRO A 103 -16.64 -2.68 5.91
CA PRO A 103 -16.94 -4.08 5.63
C PRO A 103 -15.98 -4.69 4.60
N ALA A 104 -15.55 -5.93 4.82
CA ALA A 104 -14.53 -6.59 4.01
C ALA A 104 -14.83 -6.64 2.49
N HIS A 105 -16.10 -6.62 2.08
CA HIS A 105 -16.52 -6.60 0.68
C HIS A 105 -16.30 -5.24 -0.02
N HIS A 106 -16.23 -4.14 0.74
CA HIS A 106 -15.86 -2.82 0.21
C HIS A 106 -14.36 -2.68 -0.03
N ALA A 107 -13.51 -3.40 0.72
CA ALA A 107 -12.05 -3.30 0.62
C ALA A 107 -11.52 -3.60 -0.80
N MET A 108 -12.12 -4.58 -1.49
CA MET A 108 -11.64 -5.09 -2.78
C MET A 108 -11.70 -4.09 -3.94
N LYS A 109 -12.49 -3.02 -3.83
CA LYS A 109 -12.65 -2.01 -4.90
C LYS A 109 -11.69 -0.82 -4.78
N HIS A 110 -11.00 -0.65 -3.64
CA HIS A 110 -10.28 0.58 -3.32
C HIS A 110 -8.76 0.48 -3.37
N ASP A 111 -8.20 -0.73 -3.49
CA ASP A 111 -6.76 -0.99 -3.41
C ASP A 111 -6.01 -1.07 -4.76
N LEU A 112 -6.74 -1.02 -5.90
CA LEU A 112 -6.17 -0.73 -7.22
C LEU A 112 -6.20 0.77 -7.57
#